data_AF-A0A397GCN2-F1
#
_entry.id   AF-A0A397GCN2-F1
#
_cell.length_a   1.000
_cell.length_b   1.000
_cell.length_c   1.000
_cell.angle_alpha   90.00
_cell.angle_beta   90.00
_cell.angle_gamma   90.00
#
_symmetry.space_group_name_H-M   'P 1'
#
loop_
_entity.id
_entity.type
_entity.pdbx_description
1 polymer ?
#
loop_
_entity_poly.entity_id
_entity_poly.type
_entity_poly.pdbx_seq_one_letter_code
_entity_poly.pdbx_strand_id
1 'polypeptide(L)'
;MSLEVQTVKSSGRVSLDLSLEISRKDVLEALESDGWVVFQRATDINSSERARLNKYVAAILQSARDGKFEPSRPRHWPYPSLINAPILRIPNWKSVSKEKELLAITCYHLGGAESVKWFWEYDTGLSGPETNETQVVEARGQDMYVPTMIHCRFRDSS
;
A
#
# COMPACT_ATOMS: atom_id res chain seq x y z
N MET A 1 0.26 9.97 22.29
CA MET A 1 1.11 8.79 22.00
C MET A 1 1.71 9.01 20.63
N SER A 2 3.03 8.85 20.49
CA SER A 2 3.67 8.89 19.17
C SER A 2 3.31 7.62 18.39
N LEU A 3 3.22 7.77 17.07
CA LEU A 3 2.91 6.70 16.14
C LEU A 3 4.03 6.61 15.10
N GLU A 4 5.23 6.34 15.60
CA GLU A 4 6.43 6.24 14.79
C GLU A 4 6.43 4.98 13.92
N VAL A 5 6.82 5.14 12.67
CA VAL A 5 6.95 4.06 11.70
C VAL A 5 7.99 4.44 10.66
N GLN A 6 8.72 3.44 10.19
CA GLN A 6 9.62 3.60 9.07
C GLN A 6 8.85 3.33 7.78
N THR A 7 8.91 4.26 6.83
CA THR A 7 8.30 4.11 5.52
C THR A 7 9.34 4.04 4.42
N VAL A 8 9.00 3.34 3.34
CA VAL A 8 9.76 3.31 2.09
C VAL A 8 8.83 3.82 0.98
N LYS A 9 9.37 4.73 0.17
CA LYS A 9 8.74 5.35 -1.00
C LYS A 9 9.79 5.57 -2.09
N SER A 10 9.45 6.18 -3.23
CA SER A 10 10.39 6.32 -4.37
C SER A 10 11.66 7.10 -4.01
N SER A 11 11.51 8.14 -3.17
CA SER A 11 12.61 8.98 -2.67
C SER A 11 13.48 8.30 -1.60
N GLY A 12 13.13 7.08 -1.19
CA GLY A 12 13.88 6.27 -0.25
C GLY A 12 13.13 6.05 1.06
N ARG A 13 13.92 5.86 2.13
CA ARG A 13 13.42 5.47 3.45
C ARG A 13 13.37 6.65 4.39
N VAL A 14 12.25 6.83 5.10
CA VAL A 14 12.04 7.92 6.05
C VAL A 14 11.34 7.42 7.31
N SER A 15 11.67 8.00 8.46
CA SER A 15 10.95 7.75 9.71
C SER A 15 9.90 8.85 9.90
N LEU A 16 8.65 8.44 10.13
CA LEU A 16 7.52 9.34 10.28
C LEU A 16 6.79 9.08 11.59
N ASP A 17 6.28 10.13 12.23
CA ASP A 17 5.29 10.01 13.31
C ASP A 17 3.90 10.32 12.76
N LEU A 18 3.09 9.28 12.51
CA LEU A 18 1.75 9.43 11.96
C LEU A 18 0.73 10.03 12.94
N SER A 19 1.12 10.32 14.19
CA SER A 19 0.31 11.15 15.09
C SER A 19 0.28 12.62 14.63
N LEU A 20 1.26 13.04 13.81
CA LEU A 20 1.35 14.36 13.23
C LEU A 20 0.65 14.43 11.85
N GLU A 21 -0.10 15.50 11.61
CA GLU A 21 -0.82 15.71 10.35
C GLU A 21 0.13 15.82 9.16
N ILE A 22 1.29 16.46 9.33
CA ILE A 22 2.28 16.63 8.27
C ILE A 22 2.83 15.28 7.79
N SER A 23 3.11 14.35 8.71
CA SER A 23 3.55 12.99 8.37
C SER A 23 2.47 12.21 7.62
N ARG A 24 1.20 12.41 7.98
CA ARG A 24 0.08 11.76 7.29
C ARG A 24 -0.11 12.33 5.88
N LYS A 25 0.07 13.65 5.70
CA LYS A 25 0.05 14.27 4.37
C LYS A 25 1.20 13.78 3.49
N ASP A 26 2.41 13.65 4.04
CA ASP A 26 3.56 13.08 3.32
C ASP A 26 3.29 11.66 2.79
N VAL A 27 2.55 10.84 3.55
CA VAL A 27 2.08 9.53 3.09
C VAL A 27 1.09 9.65 1.93
N LEU A 28 0.11 10.55 2.02
CA LEU A 28 -0.90 10.73 0.96
C LEU A 28 -0.26 11.29 -0.32
N GLU A 29 0.68 12.22 -0.18
CA GLU A 29 1.45 12.78 -1.30
C GLU A 29 2.30 11.69 -1.98
N ALA A 30 2.97 10.83 -1.20
CA ALA A 30 3.70 9.69 -1.75
C ALA A 30 2.78 8.70 -2.49
N LEU A 31 1.57 8.47 -1.98
CA LEU A 31 0.57 7.65 -2.66
C LEU A 31 0.15 8.27 -3.99
N GLU A 32 -0.05 9.59 -4.05
CA GLU A 32 -0.39 10.31 -5.28
C GLU A 32 0.78 10.36 -6.28
N SER A 33 2.02 10.54 -5.82
CA SER A 33 3.19 10.69 -6.68
C SER A 33 3.81 9.37 -7.12
N ASP A 34 3.99 8.44 -6.18
CA ASP A 34 4.75 7.20 -6.37
C ASP A 34 3.82 6.02 -6.68
N GLY A 35 2.54 6.16 -6.32
CA GLY A 35 1.56 5.10 -6.43
C GLY A 35 1.58 4.10 -5.28
N TRP A 36 2.52 4.21 -4.35
CA TRP A 36 2.65 3.26 -3.24
C TRP A 36 3.45 3.82 -2.07
N VAL A 37 3.32 3.13 -0.93
CA VAL A 37 4.20 3.26 0.23
C VAL A 37 4.29 1.93 0.96
N VAL A 38 5.46 1.60 1.49
CA VAL A 38 5.65 0.44 2.40
C VAL A 38 5.86 0.97 3.81
N PHE A 39 5.06 0.50 4.76
CA PHE A 39 5.29 0.71 6.18
C PHE A 39 6.01 -0.51 6.76
N GLN A 40 7.24 -0.32 7.21
CA GLN A 40 8.09 -1.42 7.67
C GLN A 40 7.67 -1.88 9.07
N ARG A 41 7.62 -3.21 9.27
CA ARG A 41 7.23 -3.84 10.54
C ARG A 41 5.91 -3.30 11.11
N ALA A 42 5.02 -2.89 10.22
CA ALA A 42 3.78 -2.22 10.56
C ALA A 42 2.63 -3.19 10.86
N THR A 43 2.88 -4.50 10.80
CA THR A 43 1.89 -5.51 11.10
C THR A 43 2.50 -6.75 11.77
N ASP A 44 1.88 -7.20 12.85
CA ASP A 44 2.05 -8.55 13.44
C ASP A 44 0.86 -9.46 13.08
N ILE A 45 0.03 -9.02 12.12
CA ILE A 45 -1.36 -9.43 12.01
C ILE A 45 -1.47 -10.60 11.04
N ASN A 46 -1.84 -11.75 11.58
CA ASN A 46 -2.17 -12.98 10.85
C ASN A 46 -3.69 -13.16 10.59
N SER A 47 -4.49 -12.11 10.76
CA SER A 47 -5.95 -12.17 10.64
C SER A 47 -6.55 -10.92 9.98
N SER A 48 -7.46 -11.13 9.02
CA SER A 48 -8.22 -10.06 8.35
C SER A 48 -8.99 -9.17 9.33
N GLU A 49 -9.55 -9.71 10.43
CA GLU A 49 -10.31 -8.89 11.39
C GLU A 49 -9.42 -7.89 12.13
N ARG A 50 -8.22 -8.33 12.52
CA ARG A 50 -7.24 -7.46 13.20
C ARG A 50 -6.65 -6.41 12.26
N ALA A 51 -6.60 -6.67 10.95
CA ALA A 51 -6.05 -5.72 9.97
C ALA A 51 -6.84 -4.39 9.92
N ARG A 52 -8.16 -4.42 10.19
CA ARG A 52 -8.98 -3.20 10.34
C ARG A 52 -8.58 -2.35 11.55
N LEU A 53 -8.03 -2.96 12.58
CA LEU A 53 -7.64 -2.32 13.82
C LEU A 53 -6.18 -1.84 13.80
N ASN A 54 -5.50 -1.93 12.65
CA ASN A 54 -4.13 -1.46 12.52
C ASN A 54 -4.09 0.05 12.75
N LYS A 55 -3.36 0.46 13.79
CA LYS A 55 -3.19 1.86 14.20
C LYS A 55 -2.67 2.77 13.07
N TYR A 56 -1.82 2.26 12.18
CA TYR A 56 -1.29 3.04 11.05
C TYR A 56 -2.36 3.26 9.97
N VAL A 57 -3.19 2.25 9.71
CA VAL A 57 -4.35 2.39 8.80
C VAL A 57 -5.31 3.44 9.34
N ALA A 58 -5.66 3.35 10.64
CA ALA A 58 -6.53 4.31 11.29
C ALA A 58 -5.96 5.75 11.21
N ALA A 59 -4.65 5.92 11.39
CA ALA A 59 -4.01 7.22 11.29
C ALA A 59 -4.09 7.81 9.87
N ILE A 60 -3.74 7.05 8.83
CA ILE A 60 -3.80 7.55 7.44
C ILE A 60 -5.24 7.96 7.07
N LEU A 61 -6.24 7.16 7.47
CA LEU A 61 -7.66 7.46 7.24
C LEU A 61 -8.13 8.75 7.92
N GLN A 62 -7.52 9.16 9.04
CA GLN A 62 -7.87 10.45 9.69
C GLN A 62 -7.53 11.67 8.81
N SER A 63 -6.46 11.58 8.01
CA SER A 63 -6.04 12.67 7.12
C SER A 63 -6.67 12.61 5.74
N ALA A 64 -7.18 11.46 5.31
CA ALA A 64 -7.89 11.30 4.04
C ALA A 64 -9.35 11.87 4.05
N ARG A 65 -9.65 12.90 4.85
CA ARG A 65 -11.02 13.46 5.10
C ARG A 65 -11.82 13.67 3.80
N ASP A 66 -13.07 13.22 3.68
CA ASP A 66 -14.25 13.84 4.32
C ASP A 66 -15.34 12.79 4.69
N GLY A 67 -14.98 11.77 5.48
CA GLY A 67 -15.95 10.79 6.02
C GLY A 67 -16.59 9.83 5.00
N LYS A 68 -16.18 9.89 3.73
CA LYS A 68 -16.70 9.05 2.63
C LYS A 68 -15.83 7.84 2.29
N PHE A 69 -14.67 7.71 2.94
CA PHE A 69 -13.84 6.52 2.79
C PHE A 69 -14.46 5.37 3.57
N GLU A 70 -15.16 4.49 2.86
CA GLU A 70 -15.50 3.19 3.41
C GLU A 70 -14.26 2.29 3.34
N PRO A 71 -13.72 1.79 4.46
CA PRO A 71 -12.63 0.84 4.43
C PRO A 71 -13.10 -0.41 3.69
N SER A 72 -12.55 -0.63 2.50
CA SER A 72 -12.81 -1.88 1.79
C SER A 72 -12.38 -3.05 2.66
N ARG A 73 -13.16 -4.13 2.61
CA ARG A 73 -13.02 -5.29 3.51
C ARG A 73 -11.53 -5.70 3.60
N PRO A 74 -10.96 -5.79 4.82
CA PRO A 74 -9.57 -6.18 5.00
C PRO A 74 -9.38 -7.53 4.34
N ARG A 75 -8.39 -7.60 3.45
CA ARG A 75 -8.01 -8.86 2.82
C ARG A 75 -6.67 -9.27 3.39
N HIS A 76 -6.67 -10.36 4.13
CA HIS A 76 -5.45 -11.09 4.42
C HIS A 76 -5.10 -11.95 3.21
N TRP A 77 -3.85 -11.86 2.75
CA TRP A 77 -3.35 -12.62 1.62
C TRP A 77 -2.21 -13.52 2.06
N PRO A 78 -2.43 -14.85 2.18
CA PRO A 78 -1.37 -15.76 2.58
C PRO A 78 -0.34 -15.93 1.47
N TYR A 79 0.95 -15.95 1.85
CA TYR A 79 2.12 -16.01 0.95
C TYR A 79 2.00 -16.99 -0.24
N PRO A 80 1.58 -18.25 -0.10
CA PRO A 80 1.58 -19.15 -1.26
C PRO A 80 0.46 -18.86 -2.28
N SER A 81 -0.53 -18.02 -1.98
CA SER A 81 -1.71 -17.84 -2.85
C SER A 81 -1.54 -16.84 -4.00
N LEU A 82 -0.41 -16.12 -4.06
CA LEU A 82 -0.20 -15.02 -5.02
C LEU A 82 1.05 -15.18 -5.91
N ILE A 83 1.78 -16.27 -5.76
CA ILE A 83 2.88 -16.63 -6.66
C ILE A 83 2.25 -16.91 -8.04
N ASN A 84 2.53 -16.06 -9.03
CA ASN A 84 2.05 -16.11 -10.42
C ASN A 84 0.70 -15.44 -10.77
N ALA A 85 0.13 -14.58 -9.92
CA ALA A 85 -1.05 -13.79 -10.33
C ALA A 85 -0.70 -12.78 -11.46
N PRO A 86 -1.54 -12.64 -12.51
CA PRO A 86 -1.31 -11.66 -13.57
C PRO A 86 -1.50 -10.23 -13.07
N ILE A 87 -0.71 -9.29 -13.61
CA ILE A 87 -0.90 -7.85 -13.41
C ILE A 87 -2.19 -7.46 -14.13
N LEU A 88 -3.21 -7.07 -13.36
CA LEU A 88 -4.48 -6.60 -13.92
C LEU A 88 -4.81 -5.25 -13.32
N ARG A 89 -4.98 -4.24 -14.17
CA ARG A 89 -5.66 -3.00 -13.78
C ARG A 89 -7.08 -3.36 -13.31
N ILE A 90 -7.65 -2.62 -12.35
CA ILE A 90 -9.09 -2.78 -12.04
C ILE A 90 -9.93 -2.65 -13.32
N PRO A 91 -11.01 -3.43 -13.47
CA PRO A 91 -11.83 -3.41 -14.69
C PRO A 91 -12.30 -2.01 -15.13
N ASN A 92 -12.43 -1.06 -14.19
CA ASN A 92 -12.90 0.31 -14.42
C ASN A 92 -11.81 1.39 -14.30
N TRP A 93 -10.52 1.04 -14.38
CA TRP A 93 -9.41 1.96 -14.11
C TRP A 93 -9.47 3.26 -14.92
N LYS A 94 -9.93 3.23 -16.18
CA LYS A 94 -10.03 4.42 -17.06
C LYS A 94 -11.07 5.45 -16.59
N SER A 95 -12.05 5.02 -15.81
CA SER A 95 -13.03 5.93 -15.21
C SER A 95 -12.42 6.57 -13.97
N VAL A 96 -11.80 5.71 -13.17
CA VAL A 96 -11.19 6.03 -11.89
C VAL A 96 -9.98 6.95 -12.06
N SER A 97 -9.21 6.78 -13.14
CA SER A 97 -8.07 7.64 -13.52
C SER A 97 -8.42 9.10 -13.79
N LYS A 98 -9.70 9.39 -14.04
CA LYS A 98 -10.16 10.76 -14.34
C LYS A 98 -10.41 11.56 -13.06
N GLU A 99 -10.53 10.87 -11.94
CA GLU A 99 -10.70 11.51 -10.65
C GLU A 99 -9.38 12.17 -10.24
N LYS A 100 -9.47 13.39 -9.74
CA LYS A 100 -8.30 14.20 -9.36
C LYS A 100 -7.85 13.95 -7.93
N GLU A 101 -8.63 13.20 -7.17
CA GLU A 101 -8.42 12.94 -5.74
C GLU A 101 -8.17 11.46 -5.51
N LEU A 102 -7.44 11.14 -4.45
CA LEU A 102 -7.30 9.78 -3.97
C LEU A 102 -8.69 9.22 -3.62
N LEU A 103 -9.15 8.21 -4.37
CA LEU A 103 -10.49 7.63 -4.19
C LEU A 103 -10.51 6.46 -3.20
N ALA A 104 -9.43 5.69 -3.20
CA ALA A 104 -9.34 4.44 -2.46
C ALA A 104 -7.87 4.11 -2.17
N ILE A 105 -7.62 3.66 -0.95
CA ILE A 105 -6.38 3.01 -0.56
C ILE A 105 -6.66 1.55 -0.24
N THR A 106 -5.74 0.67 -0.62
CA THR A 106 -5.77 -0.73 -0.19
C THR A 106 -4.58 -0.96 0.73
N CYS A 107 -4.79 -1.60 1.89
CA CYS A 107 -3.72 -1.86 2.84
C CYS A 107 -3.44 -3.37 2.91
N TYR A 108 -2.37 -3.82 2.26
CA TYR A 108 -1.93 -5.20 2.28
C TYR A 108 -1.06 -5.45 3.51
N HIS A 109 -1.55 -6.30 4.42
CA HIS A 109 -0.81 -6.74 5.59
C HIS A 109 -0.01 -7.99 5.20
N LEU A 110 1.31 -7.87 5.08
CA LEU A 110 2.14 -8.91 4.49
C LEU A 110 2.49 -9.97 5.53
N GLY A 111 1.94 -11.17 5.36
CA GLY A 111 2.17 -12.29 6.27
C GLY A 111 3.58 -12.88 6.16
N GLY A 112 3.94 -13.71 7.15
CA GLY A 112 5.23 -14.40 7.21
C GLY A 112 6.25 -13.73 8.12
N ALA A 113 7.43 -14.35 8.23
CA ALA A 113 8.56 -13.79 8.98
C ALA A 113 9.23 -12.64 8.20
N GLU A 114 10.02 -11.80 8.88
CA GLU A 114 10.77 -10.69 8.25
C GLU A 114 11.76 -11.13 7.16
N SER A 115 12.18 -12.40 7.18
CA SER A 115 13.01 -13.00 6.13
C SER A 115 12.23 -13.29 4.84
N VAL A 116 10.90 -13.38 4.91
CA VAL A 116 10.04 -13.59 3.74
C VAL A 116 10.00 -12.29 2.95
N LYS A 117 10.39 -12.37 1.68
CA LYS A 117 10.32 -11.23 0.76
C LYS A 117 9.01 -11.23 0.00
N TRP A 118 8.49 -10.03 -0.17
CA TRP A 118 7.36 -9.73 -1.03
C TRP A 118 7.84 -8.76 -2.08
N PHE A 119 7.53 -9.04 -3.34
CA PHE A 119 7.86 -8.14 -4.43
C PHE A 119 6.55 -7.68 -5.07
N TRP A 120 6.50 -6.42 -5.47
CA TRP A 120 5.31 -5.80 -6.03
C TRP A 120 5.66 -5.11 -7.33
N GLU A 121 5.32 -5.73 -8.45
CA GLU A 121 5.43 -5.08 -9.76
C GLU A 121 4.17 -4.25 -10.03
N TYR A 122 4.36 -2.98 -10.39
CA TYR A 122 3.27 -2.07 -10.75
C TYR A 122 3.61 -1.28 -12.01
N ASP A 123 2.60 -0.85 -12.76
CA ASP A 123 2.76 -0.05 -13.98
C ASP A 123 3.04 1.42 -13.59
N THR A 124 4.10 2.00 -14.16
CA THR A 124 4.54 3.37 -13.83
C THR A 124 3.62 4.44 -14.39
N GLY A 125 2.67 4.07 -15.24
CA GLY A 125 1.59 4.94 -15.67
C GLY A 125 0.65 5.33 -14.53
N LEU A 126 0.66 4.63 -13.38
CA LEU A 126 -0.15 4.93 -12.20
C LEU A 126 -1.64 5.11 -12.55
N SER A 127 -2.23 6.24 -12.15
CA SER A 127 -3.57 6.68 -12.54
C SER A 127 -3.65 7.10 -14.01
N GLY A 128 -2.54 7.34 -14.70
CA GLY A 128 -2.48 7.68 -16.12
C GLY A 128 -2.63 6.48 -17.08
N PRO A 129 -2.46 6.74 -18.39
CA PRO A 129 -2.42 5.69 -19.41
C PRO A 129 -1.34 4.64 -19.11
N GLU A 130 -1.58 3.41 -19.55
CA GLU A 130 -0.60 2.32 -19.47
C GLU A 130 0.66 2.69 -20.25
N THR A 131 1.80 2.58 -19.59
CA THR A 131 3.12 2.90 -20.17
C THR A 131 3.80 1.64 -20.70
N ASN A 132 3.35 0.45 -20.29
CA ASN A 132 4.06 -0.83 -20.44
C ASN A 132 5.43 -0.86 -19.72
N GLU A 133 5.70 0.14 -18.89
CA GLU A 133 6.86 0.19 -18.01
C GLU A 133 6.43 -0.20 -16.61
N THR A 134 7.23 -1.05 -15.98
CA THR A 134 6.94 -1.55 -14.64
C THR A 134 8.07 -1.25 -13.67
N GLN A 135 7.70 -1.04 -12.41
CA GLN A 135 8.64 -0.94 -11.30
C GLN A 135 8.35 -2.03 -10.27
N VAL A 136 9.41 -2.56 -9.67
CA VAL A 136 9.30 -3.56 -8.59
C VAL A 136 9.60 -2.91 -7.25
N VAL A 137 8.67 -3.06 -6.30
CA VAL A 137 8.81 -2.69 -4.89
C VAL A 137 9.15 -3.93 -4.09
N GLU A 138 10.21 -3.92 -3.29
CA GLU A 138 10.48 -4.97 -2.30
C GLU A 138 9.89 -4.58 -0.94
N ALA A 139 9.21 -5.53 -0.31
CA ALA A 139 8.72 -5.48 1.07
C ALA A 139 9.01 -6.81 1.77
N ARG A 140 8.76 -6.89 3.07
CA ARG A 140 9.03 -8.08 3.90
C ARG A 140 7.78 -8.54 4.63
N GLY A 141 7.81 -9.78 5.10
CA GLY A 141 6.83 -10.23 6.09
C GLY A 141 6.84 -9.27 7.29
N GLN A 142 5.66 -8.99 7.85
CA GLN A 142 5.41 -7.96 8.86
C GLN A 142 5.35 -6.51 8.35
N ASP A 143 5.62 -6.25 7.06
CA ASP A 143 5.39 -4.94 6.47
C ASP A 143 3.92 -4.75 6.08
N MET A 144 3.49 -3.51 5.95
CA MET A 144 2.21 -3.15 5.35
C MET A 144 2.46 -2.40 4.05
N TYR A 145 1.99 -2.94 2.94
CA TYR A 145 2.09 -2.32 1.62
C TYR A 145 0.78 -1.59 1.29
N VAL A 146 0.87 -0.33 0.88
CA VAL A 146 -0.28 0.50 0.53
C VAL A 146 -0.09 1.04 -0.88
N PRO A 147 -0.74 0.47 -1.91
CA PRO A 147 -0.77 1.06 -3.24
C PRO A 147 -1.99 1.97 -3.44
N THR A 148 -1.86 2.92 -4.35
CA THR A 148 -3.01 3.52 -5.02
C THR A 148 -3.46 2.59 -6.15
N MET A 149 -4.76 2.29 -6.14
CA MET A 149 -5.52 1.57 -7.17
C MET A 149 -4.75 0.69 -8.18
N ILE A 150 -4.50 -0.54 -7.71
CA ILE A 150 -4.20 -1.82 -8.39
C ILE A 150 -3.28 -1.82 -9.62
N HIS A 151 -2.01 -2.16 -9.35
CA HIS A 151 -1.17 -3.01 -10.19
C HIS A 151 -0.24 -3.83 -9.29
N CYS A 152 -0.22 -5.16 -9.45
CA CYS A 152 0.52 -6.04 -8.55
C CYS A 152 1.04 -7.28 -9.28
N ARG A 153 2.35 -7.56 -9.22
CA ARG A 153 2.93 -8.90 -9.40
C ARG A 153 3.86 -9.24 -8.25
N PHE A 154 3.94 -10.51 -7.92
CA PHE A 154 4.96 -11.08 -7.05
C PHE A 154 6.00 -11.83 -7.89
N ARG A 155 7.28 -11.52 -7.68
CA ARG A 155 8.40 -12.24 -8.26
C ARG A 155 9.24 -12.78 -7.10
N ASP A 156 9.61 -14.05 -7.11
CA ASP A 156 10.61 -14.52 -6.15
C ASP A 156 12.02 -14.15 -6.64
N SER A 157 12.90 -13.79 -5.70
CA SER A 157 14.34 -13.84 -5.92
C SER A 157 14.80 -15.24 -5.47
N SER A 158 14.59 -16.22 -6.35
CA SER A 158 15.27 -17.51 -6.27
C SER A 158 16.79 -17.32 -6.34
#